data_AF-A0A5M6CTF5-F1
#
_entry.id   AF-A0A5M6CTF5-F1
#
_cell.length_a   1.000
_cell.length_b   1.000
_cell.length_c   1.000
_cell.angle_alpha   90.00
_cell.angle_beta   90.00
_cell.angle_gamma   90.00
#
_symmetry.space_group_name_H-M   'P 1'
#
loop_
_entity.id
_entity.type
_entity.pdbx_description
1 polymer ?
#
loop_
_entity_poly.entity_id
_entity_poly.type
_entity_poly.pdbx_seq_one_letter_code
_entity_poly.pdbx_strand_id
1 'polypeptide(L)'
;MKILLLLLFSLYLPISMSGQNVVVANDGMNVAYAGVPNPITIAVENYKAEQVIVSTDNGTLVNNGDGNYYYTPLKAGEAIIKLEVKTKNGNREIGQTGYRIKEAPAPTASIGRETGGQISRAKLIPQLGILATMQNLDIEMSSKFQNLK
;
A
#
# COMPACT_ATOMS: atom_id res chain seq x y z
N MET A 1 44.36 19.00 45.50
CA MET A 1 43.70 17.85 44.84
C MET A 1 42.16 17.96 44.90
N LYS A 2 41.59 19.12 44.55
CA LYS A 2 40.12 19.35 44.53
C LYS A 2 39.61 19.87 43.17
N ILE A 3 40.45 20.57 42.40
CA ILE A 3 40.14 21.02 41.03
C ILE A 3 40.16 19.88 40.00
N LEU A 4 40.99 18.84 40.21
CA LEU A 4 41.11 17.72 39.27
C LEU A 4 39.89 16.78 39.32
N LEU A 5 39.18 16.71 40.45
CA LEU A 5 37.98 15.87 40.60
C LEU A 5 36.74 16.49 39.92
N LEU A 6 36.69 17.82 39.81
CA LEU A 6 35.60 18.55 39.14
C LEU A 6 35.68 18.43 37.61
N LEU A 7 36.89 18.34 37.04
CA LEU A 7 37.10 18.11 35.61
C LEU A 7 36.75 16.68 35.17
N LEU A 8 36.84 15.70 36.06
CA LEU A 8 36.42 14.32 35.81
C LEU A 8 34.90 14.12 35.92
N PHE A 9 34.19 15.04 36.59
CA PHE A 9 32.73 14.98 36.74
C PHE A 9 31.99 15.58 35.54
N SER A 10 32.57 16.56 34.84
CA SER A 10 31.94 17.16 33.64
C SER A 10 31.93 16.25 32.42
N LEU A 11 32.67 15.14 32.44
CA LEU A 11 32.71 14.15 31.34
C LEU A 11 31.62 13.07 31.44
N TYR A 12 30.77 13.11 32.47
CA TYR A 12 29.76 12.09 32.77
C TYR A 12 28.31 12.57 32.59
N LEU A 13 28.08 13.61 31.79
CA LEU A 13 26.72 13.96 31.38
C LEU A 13 26.30 13.08 30.20
N PRO A 14 25.27 12.21 30.32
CA PRO A 14 24.74 11.50 29.18
C PRO A 14 24.15 12.54 28.22
N ILE A 15 24.73 12.65 27.02
CA ILE A 15 24.16 13.45 25.95
C ILE A 15 22.89 12.73 25.51
N SER A 16 21.73 13.15 26.01
CA SER A 16 20.45 12.72 25.47
C SER A 16 20.30 13.39 24.11
N MET A 17 20.71 12.71 23.04
CA MET A 17 20.36 13.10 21.69
C MET A 17 18.85 12.95 21.56
N SER A 18 18.12 14.04 21.80
CA SER A 18 16.72 14.16 21.40
C SER A 18 16.72 14.31 19.87
N GLY A 19 16.91 13.19 19.19
CA GLY A 19 16.52 13.09 17.79
C GLY A 19 15.02 13.19 17.76
N GLN A 20 14.49 14.36 17.42
CA GLN A 20 13.07 14.51 17.18
C GLN A 20 12.74 13.62 15.98
N ASN A 21 12.06 12.50 16.22
CA ASN A 21 11.51 11.68 15.14
C ASN A 21 10.39 12.50 14.49
N VAL A 22 10.76 13.35 13.56
CA VAL A 22 9.80 14.11 12.76
C VAL A 22 9.27 13.15 11.70
N VAL A 23 8.17 12.48 12.03
CA VAL A 23 7.39 11.73 11.05
C VAL A 23 6.43 12.72 10.41
N VAL A 24 6.78 13.22 9.22
CA VAL A 24 5.84 13.93 8.35
C VAL A 24 5.08 12.87 7.57
N ALA A 25 4.08 12.28 8.19
CA ALA A 25 3.11 11.47 7.48
C ALA A 25 1.99 12.40 6.98
N ASN A 26 1.54 12.18 5.76
CA ASN A 26 0.36 12.88 5.29
C ASN A 26 -0.87 12.25 5.98
N ASP A 27 -1.40 12.96 6.98
CA ASP A 27 -2.55 12.56 7.79
C ASP A 27 -3.75 12.18 6.89
N GLY A 28 -3.91 10.88 6.61
CA GLY A 28 -5.12 10.34 6.01
C GLY A 28 -5.21 10.31 4.48
N MET A 29 -4.11 10.19 3.72
CA MET A 29 -4.22 9.80 2.29
C MET A 29 -3.70 8.39 2.03
N ASN A 30 -4.51 7.39 2.41
CA ASN A 30 -4.32 6.05 1.87
C ASN A 30 -4.86 6.03 0.44
N VAL A 31 -4.01 5.68 -0.52
CA VAL A 31 -4.40 5.61 -1.93
C VAL A 31 -4.49 4.15 -2.37
N ALA A 32 -5.60 3.77 -2.97
CA ALA A 32 -5.77 2.46 -3.60
C ALA A 32 -6.19 2.64 -5.06
N TYR A 33 -5.84 1.69 -5.91
CA TYR A 33 -6.19 1.70 -7.33
C TYR A 33 -7.41 0.83 -7.58
N ALA A 34 -8.42 1.38 -8.28
CA ALA A 34 -9.62 0.64 -8.65
C ALA A 34 -9.29 -0.50 -9.61
N GLY A 35 -9.96 -1.64 -9.43
CA GLY A 35 -9.87 -2.81 -10.32
C GLY A 35 -8.61 -3.68 -10.15
N VAL A 36 -7.70 -3.33 -9.23
CA VAL A 36 -6.48 -4.09 -8.94
C VAL A 36 -6.45 -4.46 -7.46
N PRO A 37 -5.96 -5.66 -7.07
CA PRO A 37 -5.78 -6.01 -5.66
C PRO A 37 -4.64 -5.17 -5.05
N ASN A 38 -4.99 -4.30 -4.11
CA ASN A 38 -4.04 -3.47 -3.35
C ASN A 38 -3.74 -4.18 -2.01
N PRO A 39 -2.49 -4.60 -1.75
CA PRO A 39 -2.14 -5.17 -0.45
C PRO A 39 -2.21 -4.09 0.63
N ILE A 40 -2.94 -4.36 1.71
CA ILE A 40 -3.03 -3.50 2.89
C ILE A 40 -2.78 -4.35 4.14
N THR A 41 -2.21 -3.74 5.17
CA THR A 41 -2.02 -4.37 6.48
C THR A 41 -2.82 -3.60 7.51
N ILE A 42 -3.62 -4.32 8.28
CA ILE A 42 -4.50 -3.76 9.31
C ILE A 42 -4.02 -4.28 10.65
N ALA A 43 -3.51 -3.37 11.46
CA ALA A 43 -3.14 -3.61 12.84
C ALA A 43 -4.07 -2.81 13.75
N VAL A 44 -4.65 -3.49 14.75
CA VAL A 44 -5.49 -2.86 15.75
C VAL A 44 -4.83 -3.08 17.10
N GLU A 45 -4.62 -1.99 17.85
CA GLU A 45 -4.08 -2.09 19.19
C GLU A 45 -5.02 -2.91 20.10
N ASN A 46 -4.43 -3.76 20.94
CA ASN A 46 -5.15 -4.57 21.92
C ASN A 46 -6.09 -5.67 21.35
N TYR A 47 -6.12 -5.87 20.02
CA TYR A 47 -6.90 -6.93 19.38
C TYR A 47 -6.03 -7.77 18.45
N LYS A 48 -6.26 -9.09 18.43
CA LYS A 48 -5.64 -9.96 17.44
C LYS A 48 -6.34 -9.82 16.09
N ALA A 49 -5.61 -10.04 15.00
CA ALA A 49 -6.13 -9.91 13.64
C ALA A 49 -7.40 -10.75 13.39
N GLU A 50 -7.51 -11.94 14.02
CA GLU A 50 -8.65 -12.83 13.84
C GLU A 50 -9.93 -12.33 14.54
N GLN A 51 -9.80 -11.41 15.49
CA GLN A 51 -10.93 -10.85 16.24
C GLN A 51 -11.52 -9.61 15.55
N VAL A 52 -10.81 -9.07 14.55
CA VAL A 52 -11.18 -7.87 13.82
C VAL A 52 -11.95 -8.26 12.56
N ILE A 53 -13.16 -7.73 12.45
CA ILE A 53 -14.00 -7.80 11.28
C ILE A 53 -13.73 -6.54 10.46
N VAL A 54 -13.29 -6.71 9.23
CA VAL A 54 -12.98 -5.62 8.31
C VAL A 54 -14.04 -5.60 7.21
N SER A 55 -14.60 -4.43 6.94
CA SER A 55 -15.57 -4.21 5.88
C SER A 55 -15.27 -2.94 5.09
N THR A 56 -15.81 -2.83 3.89
CA THR A 56 -15.68 -1.65 3.02
C THR A 56 -17.00 -1.34 2.34
N ASP A 57 -17.22 -0.07 2.04
CA ASP A 57 -18.35 0.44 1.25
C ASP A 57 -18.11 0.38 -0.27
N ASN A 58 -16.88 0.11 -0.73
CA ASN A 58 -16.51 0.13 -2.14
C ASN A 58 -15.52 -0.99 -2.49
N GLY A 59 -16.03 -2.07 -3.10
CA GLY A 59 -15.22 -3.16 -3.63
C GLY A 59 -15.18 -4.40 -2.74
N THR A 60 -14.07 -5.13 -2.78
CA THR A 60 -13.89 -6.37 -2.02
C THR A 60 -12.63 -6.35 -1.17
N LEU A 61 -12.69 -7.02 -0.02
CA LEU A 61 -11.56 -7.23 0.88
C LEU A 61 -11.35 -8.73 1.07
N VAL A 62 -10.17 -9.22 0.72
CA VAL A 62 -9.79 -10.62 0.89
C VAL A 62 -8.74 -10.73 1.99
N ASN A 63 -9.06 -11.44 3.07
CA ASN A 63 -8.12 -11.69 4.17
C ASN A 63 -7.08 -12.73 3.73
N ASN A 64 -5.79 -12.40 3.84
CA ASN A 64 -4.67 -13.26 3.49
C ASN A 64 -3.87 -13.74 4.73
N GLY A 65 -4.40 -13.56 5.93
CA GLY A 65 -3.77 -13.95 7.20
C GLY A 65 -2.90 -12.87 7.83
N ASP A 66 -2.67 -12.98 9.13
CA ASP A 66 -1.79 -12.10 9.93
C ASP A 66 -2.10 -10.59 9.81
N GLY A 67 -3.38 -10.25 9.59
CA GLY A 67 -3.79 -8.85 9.41
C GLY A 67 -3.49 -8.28 8.02
N ASN A 68 -3.06 -9.10 7.06
CA ASN A 68 -2.88 -8.70 5.67
C ASN A 68 -4.16 -8.93 4.86
N TYR A 69 -4.52 -7.95 4.04
CA TYR A 69 -5.69 -7.99 3.18
C TYR A 69 -5.35 -7.55 1.77
N TYR A 70 -6.03 -8.10 0.78
CA TYR A 70 -6.08 -7.54 -0.56
C TYR A 70 -7.38 -6.75 -0.73
N TYR A 71 -7.24 -5.44 -0.87
CA TYR A 71 -8.35 -4.54 -1.11
C TYR A 71 -8.48 -4.26 -2.61
N THR A 72 -9.61 -4.63 -3.20
CA THR A 72 -9.93 -4.37 -4.62
C THR A 72 -11.12 -3.41 -4.72
N PRO A 73 -10.89 -2.09 -4.81
CA PRO A 73 -11.95 -1.11 -5.00
C PRO A 73 -12.63 -1.27 -6.36
N LEU A 74 -13.95 -1.02 -6.43
CA LEU A 74 -14.69 -1.12 -7.69
C LEU A 74 -14.70 0.19 -8.49
N LYS A 75 -14.84 1.33 -7.81
CA LYS A 75 -14.97 2.65 -8.45
C LYS A 75 -13.99 3.66 -7.87
N ALA A 76 -13.51 4.58 -8.70
CA ALA A 76 -12.73 5.73 -8.27
C ALA A 76 -13.57 6.71 -7.43
N GLY A 77 -12.90 7.47 -6.57
CA GLY A 77 -13.53 8.39 -5.62
C GLY A 77 -12.99 8.20 -4.21
N GLU A 78 -13.89 8.06 -3.24
CA GLU A 78 -13.57 7.80 -1.84
C GLU A 78 -14.16 6.45 -1.41
N ALA A 79 -13.49 5.81 -0.47
CA ALA A 79 -13.95 4.58 0.16
C ALA A 79 -13.63 4.63 1.65
N ILE A 80 -14.42 3.95 2.45
CA ILE A 80 -14.22 3.81 3.88
C ILE A 80 -13.99 2.34 4.19
N ILE A 81 -12.88 2.05 4.87
CA ILE A 81 -12.63 0.76 5.49
C ILE A 81 -13.04 0.85 6.94
N LYS A 82 -14.01 0.02 7.33
CA LYS A 82 -14.59 -0.04 8.66
C LYS A 82 -14.06 -1.24 9.43
N LEU A 83 -13.64 -1.00 10.66
CA LEU A 83 -13.10 -2.00 11.57
C LEU A 83 -14.08 -2.21 12.73
N GLU A 84 -14.47 -3.47 12.93
CA GLU A 84 -15.34 -3.90 14.01
C GLU A 84 -14.72 -5.05 14.78
N VAL A 85 -15.10 -5.24 16.04
CA VAL A 85 -14.72 -6.41 16.83
C VAL A 85 -15.97 -7.14 17.31
N LYS A 86 -15.92 -8.47 17.28
CA LYS A 86 -17.01 -9.29 17.79
C LYS A 86 -16.99 -9.30 19.32
N THR A 87 -18.03 -8.77 19.94
CA THR A 87 -18.20 -8.78 21.40
C THR A 87 -19.35 -9.71 21.80
N LYS A 88 -19.49 -9.97 23.11
CA LYS A 88 -20.60 -10.77 23.66
C LYS A 88 -21.97 -10.18 23.34
N ASN A 89 -22.05 -8.86 23.11
CA ASN A 89 -23.29 -8.13 22.87
C ASN A 89 -23.49 -7.77 21.38
N GLY A 90 -22.69 -8.32 20.47
CA GLY A 90 -22.71 -8.02 19.04
C GLY A 90 -21.41 -7.38 18.54
N ASN A 91 -21.43 -6.87 17.32
CA ASN A 91 -20.26 -6.19 16.74
C ASN A 91 -20.14 -4.78 17.33
N ARG A 92 -18.92 -4.38 17.69
CA ARG A 92 -18.60 -3.02 18.11
C ARG A 92 -17.60 -2.42 17.13
N GLU A 93 -17.94 -1.27 16.57
CA GLU A 93 -17.02 -0.49 15.76
C GLU A 93 -15.85 0.01 16.62
N ILE A 94 -14.63 -0.19 16.14
CA ILE A 94 -13.38 0.22 16.79
C ILE A 94 -12.68 1.34 16.03
N GLY A 95 -13.01 1.54 14.75
CA GLY A 95 -12.47 2.61 13.94
C GLY A 95 -12.90 2.52 12.48
N GLN A 96 -12.64 3.60 11.76
CA GLN A 96 -12.83 3.70 10.32
C GLN A 96 -11.70 4.51 9.70
N THR A 97 -11.31 4.14 8.49
CA THR A 97 -10.22 4.79 7.76
C THR A 97 -10.67 5.11 6.34
N GLY A 98 -10.53 6.38 5.95
CA GLY A 98 -10.78 6.83 4.58
C GLY A 98 -9.64 6.44 3.63
N TYR A 99 -10.03 6.04 2.42
CA TYR A 99 -9.16 5.72 1.29
C TYR A 99 -9.58 6.56 0.08
N ARG A 100 -8.59 7.14 -0.60
CA ARG A 100 -8.77 7.79 -1.89
C ARG A 100 -8.55 6.78 -2.99
N ILE A 101 -9.58 6.50 -3.77
CA ILE A 101 -9.51 5.55 -4.86
C ILE A 101 -9.17 6.27 -6.15
N LYS A 102 -8.02 5.92 -6.73
CA LYS A 102 -7.60 6.40 -8.05
C LYS A 102 -7.94 5.34 -9.09
N GLU A 103 -8.20 5.79 -10.32
CA GLU A 103 -8.26 4.86 -11.45
C GLU A 103 -6.86 4.30 -11.72
N ALA A 104 -6.77 2.99 -11.94
CA ALA A 104 -5.55 2.39 -12.46
C ALA A 104 -5.28 2.98 -13.87
N PRO A 105 -4.02 3.32 -14.20
CA PRO A 105 -3.70 3.84 -15.52
C PRO A 105 -4.07 2.81 -16.59
N ALA A 106 -4.66 3.28 -17.70
CA ALA A 106 -5.01 2.41 -18.80
C ALA A 106 -3.77 1.63 -19.30
N PRO A 107 -3.87 0.32 -19.56
CA PRO A 107 -2.75 -0.44 -20.11
C PRO A 107 -2.38 0.13 -21.47
N THR A 108 -1.12 0.51 -21.66
CA THR A 108 -0.64 0.92 -22.98
C THR A 108 -0.16 -0.33 -23.70
N ALA A 109 -0.83 -0.65 -24.81
CA ALA A 109 -0.39 -1.72 -25.69
C ALA A 109 0.92 -1.28 -26.37
N SER A 110 1.98 -2.07 -26.19
CA SER A 110 3.29 -1.85 -26.79
C SER A 110 3.67 -3.06 -27.65
N ILE A 111 4.37 -2.80 -28.75
CA ILE A 111 4.99 -3.86 -29.56
C ILE A 111 6.50 -3.60 -29.51
N GLY A 112 7.22 -4.41 -28.74
CA GLY A 112 8.63 -4.14 -28.44
C GLY A 112 8.81 -2.90 -27.52
N ARG A 113 9.55 -1.88 -27.98
CA ARG A 113 9.76 -0.61 -27.24
C ARG A 113 8.86 0.53 -27.72
N GLU A 114 7.99 0.27 -28.69
CA GLU A 114 7.16 1.29 -29.34
C GLU A 114 5.75 1.24 -28.74
N THR A 115 5.25 2.39 -28.25
CA THR A 115 3.93 2.56 -27.61
C THR A 115 2.86 3.13 -28.56
N GLY A 116 3.21 3.35 -29.84
CA GLY A 116 2.31 3.80 -30.90
C GLY A 116 3.05 4.32 -32.14
N GLY A 117 2.32 4.59 -33.23
CA GLY A 117 2.85 5.17 -34.48
C GLY A 117 3.03 4.16 -35.64
N GLN A 118 3.62 4.60 -36.75
CA GLN A 118 3.92 3.72 -37.89
C GLN A 118 5.09 2.78 -37.52
N ILE A 119 4.77 1.51 -37.29
CA ILE A 119 5.79 0.48 -37.02
C ILE A 119 6.12 -0.25 -38.33
N SER A 120 7.41 -0.32 -38.67
CA SER A 120 7.85 -1.00 -39.89
C SER A 120 7.64 -2.52 -39.79
N ARG A 121 7.26 -3.14 -40.92
CA ARG A 121 7.00 -4.59 -41.01
C ARG A 121 8.16 -5.45 -40.48
N ALA A 122 9.41 -5.01 -40.69
CA ALA A 122 10.60 -5.69 -40.19
C ALA A 122 10.72 -5.71 -38.65
N LYS A 123 10.13 -4.73 -37.96
CA LYS A 123 10.06 -4.68 -36.50
C LYS A 123 8.89 -5.50 -35.93
N LEU A 124 7.82 -5.71 -36.70
CA LEU A 124 6.65 -6.49 -36.29
C LEU A 124 6.84 -8.01 -36.44
N ILE A 125 7.48 -8.46 -37.53
CA ILE A 125 7.67 -9.89 -37.83
C ILE A 125 8.38 -10.68 -36.70
N PRO A 126 9.45 -10.18 -36.05
CA PRO A 126 10.13 -10.92 -35.00
C PRO A 126 9.45 -10.85 -33.62
N GLN A 127 8.37 -10.08 -33.47
CA GLN A 127 7.71 -9.90 -32.17
C GLN A 127 6.70 -11.01 -31.92
N LEU A 128 6.85 -11.71 -30.79
CA LEU A 128 6.05 -12.89 -30.43
C LEU A 128 4.59 -12.55 -30.06
N GLY A 129 4.26 -11.27 -29.87
CA GLY A 129 2.92 -10.79 -29.49
C GLY A 129 2.90 -9.31 -29.11
N ILE A 130 1.71 -8.80 -28.79
CA ILE A 130 1.52 -7.45 -28.23
C ILE A 130 1.73 -7.54 -26.71
N LEU A 131 2.60 -6.70 -26.17
CA LEU A 131 2.85 -6.59 -24.73
C LEU A 131 2.09 -5.40 -24.17
N ALA A 132 1.11 -5.65 -23.30
CA ALA A 132 0.49 -4.58 -22.52
C ALA A 132 1.41 -4.27 -21.34
N THR A 133 2.00 -3.07 -21.32
CA THR A 133 2.77 -2.58 -20.18
C THR A 133 2.07 -1.38 -19.58
N MET A 134 2.00 -1.32 -18.25
CA MET A 134 1.50 -0.15 -17.53
C MET A 134 2.72 0.65 -17.06
N GLN A 135 2.94 1.83 -17.64
CA GLN A 135 3.92 2.79 -17.15
C GLN A 135 3.24 3.71 -16.12
N ASN A 136 3.92 3.98 -15.00
CA ASN A 136 3.46 4.75 -13.82
C ASN A 136 2.52 4.04 -12.84
N LEU A 137 2.85 2.82 -12.43
CA LEU A 137 2.32 2.21 -11.20
C LEU A 137 3.47 2.10 -10.17
N ASP A 138 3.32 2.75 -9.01
CA ASP A 138 4.21 2.60 -7.84
C ASP A 138 3.98 1.26 -7.09
N ILE A 139 3.40 0.27 -7.79
CA ILE A 139 3.13 -1.06 -7.26
C ILE A 139 3.91 -2.04 -8.13
N GLU A 140 4.83 -2.79 -7.51
CA GLU A 140 5.51 -3.91 -8.16
C GLU A 140 4.50 -5.00 -8.50
N MET A 141 3.88 -4.91 -9.68
CA MET A 141 3.08 -6.00 -10.23
C MET A 141 3.98 -6.95 -11.01
N SER A 142 4.28 -8.10 -10.43
CA SER A 142 4.87 -9.24 -11.15
C SER A 142 3.82 -9.79 -12.13
N SER A 143 3.85 -9.30 -13.37
CA SER A 143 2.96 -9.77 -14.44
C SER A 143 3.24 -11.24 -14.78
N LYS A 144 2.47 -12.16 -14.19
CA LYS A 144 2.42 -13.55 -14.69
C LYS A 144 1.53 -13.60 -15.92
N PHE A 145 2.16 -13.86 -17.07
CA PHE A 145 1.50 -14.04 -18.36
C PHE A 145 0.63 -15.31 -18.35
N GLN A 146 -0.63 -15.16 -18.75
CA GLN A 146 -1.50 -16.29 -19.11
C GLN A 146 -1.56 -16.37 -20.64
N ASN A 147 -0.94 -17.41 -21.20
CA ASN A 147 -1.01 -17.71 -22.63
C ASN A 147 -2.48 -18.01 -22.99
N LEU A 148 -3.08 -17.18 -23.83
CA LEU A 148 -4.30 -17.53 -24.55
C LEU A 148 -3.90 -18.54 -25.63
N LYS A 149 -4.38 -19.79 -25.48
CA LYS A 149 -4.34 -20.81 -26.54
C LYS A 149 -5.50 -20.59 -27.49
#